data_AF-A0A930ALQ1-F1
#
_entry.id   AF-A0A930ALQ1-F1
#
_cell.length_a   1.000
_cell.length_b   1.000
_cell.length_c   1.000
_cell.angle_alpha   90.00
_cell.angle_beta   90.00
_cell.angle_gamma   90.00
#
_symmetry.space_group_name_H-M   'P 1'
#
loop_
_entity.id
_entity.type
_entity.pdbx_description
1 polymer ?
#
loop_
_entity_poly.entity_id
_entity_poly.type
_entity_poly.pdbx_seq_one_letter_code
_entity_poly.pdbx_strand_id
1 'polypeptide(L)'
;MSRVNLELLSSALTIVIADTIVKPDIEVNGGSVKIVYKVSDVVITKLSTMFELEHSIRLDFFVDSVRLDIKHKVYNALSGRYVENSL
;
A
#
# COMPACT_ATOMS: atom_id res chain seq x y z
N MET A 1 -5.71 6.51 -22.99
CA MET A 1 -6.17 5.28 -22.31
C MET A 1 -5.08 4.89 -21.33
N SER A 2 -5.36 4.89 -20.03
CA SER A 2 -4.39 4.36 -19.08
C SER A 2 -4.20 2.86 -19.34
N ARG A 3 -2.95 2.39 -19.34
CA ARG A 3 -2.62 0.97 -19.48
C ARG A 3 -2.81 0.18 -18.19
N VAL A 4 -3.06 0.86 -17.08
CA VAL A 4 -3.14 0.25 -15.74
C VAL A 4 -4.59 0.18 -15.29
N ASN A 5 -5.08 -1.04 -15.08
CA ASN A 5 -6.37 -1.26 -14.44
C ASN A 5 -6.20 -1.08 -12.93
N LEU A 6 -6.78 0.00 -12.38
CA LEU A 6 -6.66 0.37 -10.97
C LEU A 6 -7.29 -0.67 -10.03
N GLU A 7 -8.33 -1.37 -10.48
CA GLU A 7 -8.97 -2.44 -9.70
C GLU A 7 -8.05 -3.66 -9.58
N LEU A 8 -7.39 -4.04 -10.68
CA LEU A 8 -6.37 -5.09 -10.67
C LEU A 8 -5.16 -4.67 -9.83
N LEU A 9 -4.73 -3.41 -9.92
CA LEU A 9 -3.64 -2.89 -9.11
C LEU A 9 -3.99 -2.93 -7.60
N SER A 10 -5.19 -2.48 -7.22
CA SER A 10 -5.66 -2.55 -5.83
C SER A 10 -5.74 -4.00 -5.33
N SER A 11 -6.17 -4.93 -6.19
CA SER A 11 -6.18 -6.36 -5.87
C SER A 11 -4.78 -6.93 -5.69
N ALA A 12 -3.84 -6.60 -6.58
CA ALA A 12 -2.44 -7.02 -6.48
C ALA A 12 -1.74 -6.45 -5.24
N LEU A 13 -2.10 -5.22 -4.86
CA LEU A 13 -1.59 -4.53 -3.67
C LEU A 13 -2.27 -4.95 -2.37
N THR A 14 -3.28 -5.82 -2.41
CA THR A 14 -3.93 -6.32 -1.20
C THR A 14 -2.93 -7.08 -0.32
N ILE A 15 -2.96 -6.80 0.97
CA ILE A 15 -2.09 -7.44 1.97
C ILE A 15 -2.93 -8.16 3.01
N VAL A 16 -2.34 -9.18 3.61
CA VAL A 16 -2.86 -9.85 4.79
C VAL A 16 -1.95 -9.50 5.95
N ILE A 17 -2.53 -9.00 7.03
CA ILE A 17 -1.86 -8.67 8.29
C ILE A 17 -2.60 -9.39 9.40
N ALA A 18 -1.92 -10.32 10.08
CA ALA A 18 -2.53 -11.24 11.02
C ALA A 18 -3.72 -11.99 10.38
N ASP A 19 -4.94 -11.74 10.86
CA ASP A 19 -6.21 -12.31 10.40
C ASP A 19 -7.01 -11.36 9.50
N THR A 20 -6.49 -10.16 9.22
CA THR A 20 -7.20 -9.12 8.48
C THR A 20 -6.68 -8.98 7.04
N ILE A 21 -7.61 -9.03 6.08
CA ILE A 21 -7.35 -8.70 4.68
C ILE A 21 -7.53 -7.19 4.50
N VAL A 22 -6.48 -6.50 4.03
CA VAL A 22 -6.46 -5.06 3.83
C VAL A 22 -6.26 -4.76 2.36
N LYS A 23 -7.34 -4.29 1.72
CA LYS A 23 -7.31 -3.77 0.36
C LYS A 23 -7.06 -2.26 0.38
N PRO A 24 -6.11 -1.74 -0.42
CA PRO A 24 -5.84 -0.31 -0.44
C PRO A 24 -6.85 0.47 -1.29
N ASP A 25 -7.16 1.68 -0.84
CA ASP A 25 -7.82 2.71 -1.64
C ASP A 25 -6.79 3.34 -2.58
N ILE A 26 -7.15 3.53 -3.86
CA ILE A 26 -6.28 4.16 -4.86
C ILE A 26 -6.97 5.41 -5.39
N GLU A 27 -6.34 6.57 -5.17
CA GLU A 27 -6.78 7.87 -5.67
C GLU A 27 -5.82 8.34 -6.77
N VAL A 28 -6.36 8.79 -7.91
CA VAL A 28 -5.57 9.32 -9.02
C VAL A 28 -5.91 10.79 -9.22
N ASN A 29 -4.92 11.67 -9.12
CA ASN A 29 -5.08 13.12 -9.28
C ASN A 29 -3.97 13.68 -10.18
N GLY A 30 -4.32 14.17 -11.36
CA GLY A 30 -3.40 14.90 -12.23
C GLY A 30 -2.14 14.12 -12.65
N GLY A 31 -2.20 12.78 -12.70
CA GLY A 31 -1.04 11.92 -13.00
C GLY A 31 -0.27 11.43 -11.78
N SER A 32 -0.60 11.90 -10.57
CA SER A 32 -0.16 11.30 -9.31
C SER A 32 -1.12 10.19 -8.88
N VAL A 33 -0.56 9.12 -8.32
CA VAL A 33 -1.30 8.00 -7.73
C VAL A 33 -1.00 7.92 -6.26
N LYS A 34 -2.05 7.90 -5.46
CA LYS A 34 -1.99 7.80 -4.02
C LYS A 34 -2.64 6.49 -3.60
N ILE A 35 -1.86 5.62 -2.98
CA ILE A 35 -2.27 4.31 -2.48
C ILE A 35 -2.37 4.43 -0.96
N VAL A 36 -3.55 4.16 -0.40
CA VAL A 36 -3.85 4.36 1.03
C VAL A 36 -4.25 3.03 1.64
N TYR A 37 -3.53 2.64 2.69
CA TYR A 37 -3.88 1.51 3.53
C TYR A 37 -4.42 2.02 4.86
N LYS A 38 -5.57 1.51 5.27
CA LYS A 38 -6.16 1.75 6.59
C LYS A 38 -6.10 0.43 7.35
N VAL A 39 -5.28 0.38 8.40
CA VAL A 39 -5.11 -0.81 9.24
C VAL A 39 -5.37 -0.40 10.69
N SER A 40 -6.54 -0.78 11.21
CA SER A 40 -7.05 -0.29 12.50
C SER A 40 -6.97 1.24 12.57
N ASP A 41 -6.25 1.84 13.52
CA ASP A 41 -6.08 3.30 13.60
C ASP A 41 -4.84 3.83 12.88
N VAL A 42 -4.15 2.99 12.10
CA VAL A 42 -2.96 3.37 11.35
C VAL A 42 -3.33 3.60 9.88
N VAL A 43 -3.07 4.81 9.39
CA VAL A 43 -3.22 5.15 7.98
C VAL A 43 -1.84 5.29 7.37
N ILE A 44 -1.53 4.47 6.37
CA ILE A 44 -0.26 4.53 5.64
C ILE A 44 -0.54 4.90 4.19
N THR A 45 0.16 5.92 3.71
CA THR A 45 0.03 6.42 2.34
C THR A 45 1.32 6.20 1.58
N LYS A 46 1.20 5.73 0.33
CA LYS A 46 2.27 5.67 -0.65
C LYS A 46 1.89 6.54 -1.85
N LEU A 47 2.79 7.44 -2.23
CA LEU A 47 2.67 8.25 -3.44
C LEU A 47 3.53 7.64 -4.54
N SER A 48 2.99 7.63 -5.75
CA SER A 48 3.66 7.21 -6.97
C SER A 48 3.10 8.04 -8.15
N THR A 49 3.64 7.87 -9.33
CA THR A 49 3.15 8.54 -10.55
C THR A 49 2.54 7.54 -11.51
N MET A 50 1.58 7.98 -12.33
CA MET A 50 1.04 7.15 -13.41
C MET A 50 2.15 6.75 -14.39
N PHE A 51 3.15 7.61 -14.59
CA PHE A 51 4.32 7.27 -15.41
C PHE A 51 5.06 6.06 -14.85
N GLU A 52 5.36 6.05 -13.55
CA GLU A 52 5.98 4.90 -12.89
C GLU A 52 5.13 3.64 -13.04
N LEU A 53 3.81 3.71 -12.85
CA LEU A 53 2.95 2.52 -12.97
C LEU A 53 2.84 2.00 -14.41
N GLU A 54 2.80 2.89 -15.40
CA GLU A 54 2.63 2.53 -16.81
C GLU A 54 3.95 2.11 -17.49
N HIS A 55 5.08 2.62 -17.01
CA HIS A 55 6.41 2.38 -17.58
C HIS A 55 7.33 1.55 -16.67
N SER A 56 6.83 1.07 -15.53
CA SER A 56 7.49 0.03 -14.76
C SER A 56 7.60 -1.21 -15.64
N ILE A 57 8.83 -1.51 -16.09
CA ILE A 57 9.20 -2.75 -16.79
C ILE A 57 8.77 -4.00 -15.98
N ARG A 58 8.53 -3.82 -14.67
CA ARG A 58 8.09 -4.84 -13.72
C ARG A 58 7.10 -4.29 -12.69
N LEU A 59 5.82 -4.18 -13.06
CA LEU A 59 4.73 -3.82 -12.13
C LEU A 59 4.66 -4.79 -10.93
N ASP A 60 5.04 -6.05 -11.13
CA ASP A 60 5.28 -7.06 -10.10
C ASP A 60 6.27 -6.58 -9.03
N PHE A 61 7.42 -6.04 -9.43
CA PHE A 61 8.42 -5.53 -8.48
C PHE A 61 7.90 -4.30 -7.71
N PHE A 62 7.17 -3.41 -8.40
CA PHE A 62 6.52 -2.28 -7.74
C PHE A 62 5.52 -2.76 -6.67
N VAL A 63 4.65 -3.70 -7.02
CA VAL A 63 3.64 -4.27 -6.12
C VAL A 63 4.31 -4.89 -4.90
N ASP A 64 5.33 -5.72 -5.08
CA ASP A 64 6.00 -6.37 -3.96
C ASP A 64 6.76 -5.37 -3.05
N SER A 65 7.40 -4.37 -3.64
CA SER A 65 8.07 -3.30 -2.90
C SER A 65 7.09 -2.51 -2.03
N VAL A 66 5.93 -2.13 -2.59
CA VAL A 66 4.88 -1.44 -1.83
C VAL A 66 4.34 -2.34 -0.71
N ARG A 67 4.00 -3.59 -1.01
CA ARG A 67 3.46 -4.53 0.00
C ARG A 67 4.44 -4.72 1.16
N LEU A 68 5.73 -4.86 0.87
CA LEU A 68 6.76 -5.03 1.89
C LEU A 68 6.92 -3.77 2.75
N ASP A 69 7.04 -2.58 2.15
CA ASP A 69 7.14 -1.29 2.85
C ASP A 69 5.95 -1.06 3.79
N ILE A 70 4.74 -1.32 3.31
CA ILE A 70 3.52 -1.17 4.11
C ILE A 70 3.50 -2.16 5.28
N LYS A 71 3.81 -3.44 5.05
CA LYS A 71 3.88 -4.43 6.14
C LYS A 71 4.87 -4.02 7.22
N HIS A 72 6.08 -3.59 6.85
CA HIS A 72 7.06 -3.10 7.83
C HIS A 72 6.53 -1.92 8.64
N LYS A 73 5.92 -0.93 7.99
CA LYS A 73 5.35 0.24 8.67
C LYS A 73 4.20 -0.16 9.61
N VAL A 74 3.33 -1.07 9.20
CA VAL A 74 2.26 -1.59 10.07
C VAL A 74 2.84 -2.33 11.27
N TYR A 75 3.76 -3.28 11.05
CA TYR A 75 4.34 -4.04 12.16
C TYR A 75 5.10 -3.15 13.14
N ASN A 76 5.81 -2.12 12.65
CA ASN A 76 6.48 -1.14 13.51
C ASN A 76 5.48 -0.27 14.29
N ALA A 77 4.40 0.16 13.65
CA ALA A 77 3.36 0.94 14.32
C ALA A 77 2.63 0.11 15.39
N LEU A 78 2.38 -1.17 15.12
CA LEU A 78 1.77 -2.09 16.08
C LEU A 78 2.75 -2.47 17.20
N SER A 79 4.02 -2.73 16.90
CA SER A 79 5.02 -3.08 17.92
C SER A 79 5.33 -1.91 18.86
N GLY A 80 5.34 -0.68 18.35
CA GLY A 80 5.46 0.53 19.19
C GLY A 80 4.35 0.62 20.25
N ARG A 81 3.12 0.21 19.91
CA ARG A 81 2.00 0.17 20.87
C ARG A 81 2.16 -0.91 21.95
N TYR A 82 2.84 -2.02 21.65
CA TYR A 82 3.10 -3.06 22.65
C TYR A 82 4.13 -2.60 23.70
N VAL A 83 5.09 -1.74 23.33
CA VAL A 83 6.08 -1.21 24.27
C VAL A 83 5.45 -0.21 25.25
N GLU A 84 4.52 0.63 24.80
CA GLU A 84 3.85 1.62 25.66
C GLU A 84 2.81 1.02 26.62
N ASN A 85 2.14 -0.08 26.24
CA ASN A 85 1.15 -0.76 27.10
C ASN A 85 1.78 -1.77 28.09
N SER A 86 3.11 -1.86 28.16
CA SER A 86 3.85 -2.79 29.03
C SER A 86 4.57 -2.08 30.20
N LEU A 87 4.30 -0.79 30.42
CA LEU A 87 4.79 0.04 31.52
C LEU A 87 3.61 0.55 32.36
#